data_AF-X1RN93-F1
#
_entry.id   AF-X1RN93-F1
#
_cell.length_a   1.000
_cell.length_b   1.000
_cell.length_c   1.000
_cell.angle_alpha   90.00
_cell.angle_beta   90.00
_cell.angle_gamma   90.00
#
_symmetry.space_group_name_H-M   'P 1'
#
loop_
_entity.id
_entity.type
_entity.pdbx_description
1 polymer ?
#
loop_
_entity_poly.entity_id
_entity_poly.type
_entity_poly.pdbx_seq_one_letter_code
_entity_poly.pdbx_strand_id
1 'polypeptide(L)'
;MIDYQEGMEELVEVLQRISNATEVIGDEAVKSTSEIELLSSKPPKLKPILARNLIKKIAKKLEDYKDIISTENDKYLIINQKIENSLEFIISFQEFKNKDEREEFKKGIGKLNSLEKKADEAKFSLLSFYESIKNLPKMEKTWNRAVYLTSSEVNRLINYIDKTISQIRRARITGEKKLKG
;
A
#
# COMPACT_ATOMS: atom_id res chain seq x y z
N MET A 1 19.31 -17.97 0.03
CA MET A 1 18.91 -17.20 -1.17
C MET A 1 17.40 -17.22 -1.40
N ILE A 2 16.70 -18.31 -1.04
CA ILE A 2 15.25 -18.54 -1.21
C ILE A 2 14.39 -17.52 -0.44
N ASP A 3 14.79 -17.17 0.79
CA ASP A 3 13.97 -16.39 1.75
C ASP A 3 13.61 -14.96 1.30
N TYR A 4 14.53 -14.24 0.63
CA TYR A 4 14.24 -12.90 0.11
C TYR A 4 13.29 -12.92 -1.09
N GLN A 5 13.49 -13.86 -2.01
CA GLN A 5 12.68 -13.95 -3.22
C GLN A 5 11.24 -14.37 -2.88
N GLU A 6 11.09 -15.36 -2.00
CA GLU A 6 9.80 -15.79 -1.46
C GLU A 6 9.11 -14.64 -0.70
N GLY A 7 9.83 -13.94 0.18
CA GLY A 7 9.28 -12.77 0.87
C GLY A 7 8.83 -11.66 -0.09
N MET A 8 9.57 -11.42 -1.17
CA MET A 8 9.18 -10.45 -2.20
C MET A 8 7.91 -10.87 -2.94
N GLU A 9 7.74 -12.16 -3.24
CA GLU A 9 6.52 -12.70 -3.85
C GLU A 9 5.32 -12.55 -2.90
N GLU A 10 5.47 -12.91 -1.62
CA GLU A 10 4.43 -12.71 -0.60
C GLU A 10 4.03 -11.23 -0.48
N LEU A 11 4.99 -10.31 -0.55
CA LEU A 11 4.74 -8.87 -0.50
C LEU A 11 3.96 -8.39 -1.72
N VAL A 12 4.25 -8.92 -2.92
CA VAL A 12 3.47 -8.64 -4.13
C VAL A 12 2.02 -9.10 -3.96
N GLU A 13 1.78 -10.27 -3.37
CA GLU A 13 0.41 -10.72 -3.11
C GLU A 13 -0.34 -9.81 -2.14
N VAL A 14 0.30 -9.37 -1.06
CA VAL A 14 -0.28 -8.42 -0.09
C VAL A 14 -0.66 -7.13 -0.81
N LEU A 15 0.23 -6.58 -1.63
CA LEU A 15 -0.04 -5.38 -2.41
C LEU A 15 -1.17 -5.58 -3.42
N GLN A 16 -1.26 -6.73 -4.06
CA GLN A 16 -2.37 -7.05 -4.97
C GLN A 16 -3.71 -7.10 -4.22
N ARG A 17 -3.75 -7.70 -3.02
CA ARG A 17 -4.96 -7.73 -2.18
C ARG A 17 -5.40 -6.32 -1.77
N ILE A 18 -4.45 -5.46 -1.41
CA ILE A 18 -4.72 -4.05 -1.11
C ILE A 18 -5.22 -3.30 -2.35
N SER A 19 -4.60 -3.51 -3.52
CA SER A 19 -5.01 -2.89 -4.79
C SER A 19 -6.46 -3.25 -5.13
N ASN A 20 -6.79 -4.54 -5.10
CA ASN A 20 -8.15 -5.03 -5.35
C ASN A 20 -9.17 -4.42 -4.38
N ALA A 21 -8.83 -4.34 -3.09
CA ALA A 21 -9.70 -3.71 -2.10
C ALA A 21 -9.89 -2.20 -2.36
N THR A 22 -8.85 -1.54 -2.87
CA THR A 22 -8.86 -0.10 -3.22
C THR A 22 -9.74 0.17 -4.44
N GLU A 23 -9.68 -0.71 -5.44
CA GLU A 23 -10.57 -0.65 -6.61
C GLU A 23 -12.04 -0.81 -6.18
N VAL A 24 -12.34 -1.78 -5.32
CA VAL A 24 -13.71 -2.03 -4.82
C VAL A 24 -14.29 -0.80 -4.11
N ILE A 25 -13.51 -0.12 -3.26
CA ILE A 25 -14.00 1.08 -2.57
C ILE A 25 -14.11 2.28 -3.53
N GLY A 26 -13.24 2.35 -4.55
CA GLY A 26 -13.34 3.34 -5.64
C GLY A 26 -14.64 3.19 -6.43
N ASP A 27 -14.98 1.97 -6.84
CA ASP A 27 -16.24 1.67 -7.53
C ASP A 27 -17.46 2.02 -6.67
N GLU A 28 -17.41 1.74 -5.38
CA GLU A 28 -18.50 2.07 -4.46
C GLU A 28 -18.66 3.59 -4.29
N ALA A 29 -17.56 4.36 -4.32
CA ALA A 29 -17.60 5.82 -4.30
C ALA A 29 -18.27 6.39 -5.57
N VAL A 30 -17.96 5.81 -6.74
CA VAL A 30 -18.62 6.19 -8.01
C VAL A 30 -20.12 5.90 -7.95
N LYS A 31 -20.50 4.68 -7.54
CA LYS A 31 -21.92 4.30 -7.37
C LYS A 31 -22.65 5.24 -6.42
N SER A 32 -22.01 5.57 -5.30
CA SER A 32 -22.58 6.46 -4.29
C SER A 32 -22.78 7.88 -4.81
N THR A 33 -21.88 8.36 -5.68
CA THR A 33 -22.04 9.67 -6.35
C THR A 33 -23.28 9.67 -7.24
N SER A 34 -23.50 8.62 -8.02
CA SER A 34 -24.72 8.47 -8.83
C SER A 34 -25.98 8.35 -7.94
N GLU A 35 -25.91 7.64 -6.82
CA GLU A 35 -27.02 7.56 -5.87
C GLU A 35 -27.38 8.94 -5.29
N ILE A 36 -26.38 9.81 -5.01
CA ILE A 36 -26.59 11.19 -4.57
C ILE A 36 -27.29 12.03 -5.64
N GLU A 37 -26.86 11.94 -6.90
CA GLU A 37 -27.49 12.67 -8.01
C GLU A 37 -28.98 12.32 -8.14
N LEU A 38 -29.30 11.04 -7.99
CA LEU A 38 -30.68 10.55 -8.01
C LEU A 38 -31.53 11.06 -6.85
N LEU A 39 -30.95 11.45 -5.70
CA LEU A 39 -31.69 12.07 -4.59
C LEU A 39 -32.35 13.40 -4.99
N SER A 40 -31.79 14.12 -5.97
CA SER A 40 -32.35 15.38 -6.47
C SER A 40 -33.78 15.20 -7.00
N SER A 41 -34.07 14.04 -7.61
CA SER A 41 -35.37 13.66 -8.18
C SER A 41 -36.40 13.14 -7.16
N LYS A 42 -36.02 12.92 -5.90
CA LYS A 42 -36.90 12.35 -4.87
C LYS A 42 -37.76 13.42 -4.19
N PRO A 43 -38.92 13.06 -3.59
CA PRO A 43 -39.73 13.99 -2.82
C PRO A 43 -38.94 14.65 -1.66
N PRO A 44 -39.13 15.96 -1.39
CA PRO A 44 -38.33 16.70 -0.39
C PRO A 44 -38.29 16.06 1.00
N LYS A 45 -39.40 15.46 1.45
CA LYS A 45 -39.49 14.79 2.77
C LYS A 45 -38.64 13.52 2.87
N LEU A 46 -38.34 12.87 1.75
CA LEU A 46 -37.56 11.62 1.70
C LEU A 46 -36.05 11.87 1.54
N LYS A 47 -35.66 13.01 0.96
CA LYS A 47 -34.23 13.32 0.68
C LYS A 47 -33.33 13.21 1.91
N PRO A 48 -33.67 13.77 3.09
CA PRO A 48 -32.78 13.70 4.26
C PRO A 48 -32.59 12.26 4.79
N ILE A 49 -33.66 11.45 4.74
CA ILE A 49 -33.63 10.06 5.20
C ILE A 49 -32.74 9.22 4.28
N LEU A 50 -32.93 9.37 2.96
CA LEU A 50 -32.15 8.66 1.96
C LEU A 50 -30.67 9.09 1.99
N ALA A 51 -30.39 10.39 2.14
CA ALA A 51 -29.02 10.90 2.29
C ALA A 51 -28.33 10.31 3.53
N ARG A 52 -29.01 10.28 4.68
CA ARG A 52 -28.47 9.66 5.90
C ARG A 52 -28.18 8.17 5.73
N ASN A 53 -29.08 7.44 5.09
CA ASN A 53 -28.89 6.01 4.84
C ASN A 53 -27.70 5.76 3.90
N LEU A 54 -27.54 6.60 2.89
CA LEU A 54 -26.40 6.54 1.97
C LEU A 54 -25.08 6.82 2.69
N ILE A 55 -25.02 7.87 3.51
CA ILE A 55 -23.83 8.19 4.32
C ILE A 55 -23.45 7.00 5.22
N LYS A 56 -24.43 6.37 5.88
CA LYS A 56 -24.18 5.17 6.70
C LYS A 56 -23.66 3.99 5.89
N LYS A 57 -24.23 3.76 4.71
CA LYS A 57 -23.80 2.69 3.79
C LYS A 57 -22.33 2.88 3.39
N ILE A 58 -21.95 4.09 2.95
CA ILE A 58 -20.56 4.38 2.52
C ILE A 58 -19.61 4.32 3.72
N ALA A 59 -20.01 4.85 4.88
CA ALA A 59 -19.20 4.76 6.09
C ALA A 59 -18.89 3.31 6.45
N LYS A 60 -19.88 2.41 6.34
CA LYS A 60 -19.66 0.98 6.57
C LYS A 60 -18.67 0.37 5.56
N LYS A 61 -18.74 0.78 4.29
CA LYS A 61 -17.81 0.32 3.25
C LYS A 61 -16.38 0.79 3.49
N LEU A 62 -16.21 2.02 3.96
CA LEU A 62 -14.91 2.54 4.39
C LEU A 62 -14.37 1.77 5.61
N GLU A 63 -15.22 1.40 6.57
CA GLU A 63 -14.83 0.54 7.70
C GLU A 63 -14.40 -0.86 7.25
N ASP A 64 -15.18 -1.50 6.37
CA ASP A 64 -14.84 -2.83 5.83
C ASP A 64 -13.50 -2.79 5.09
N TYR A 65 -13.29 -1.78 4.25
CA TYR A 65 -12.03 -1.55 3.56
C TYR A 65 -10.86 -1.30 4.52
N LYS A 66 -11.08 -0.50 5.56
CA LYS A 66 -10.10 -0.26 6.62
C LYS A 66 -9.68 -1.56 7.30
N ASP A 67 -10.60 -2.48 7.57
CA ASP A 67 -10.29 -3.74 8.25
C ASP A 67 -9.46 -4.68 7.36
N ILE A 68 -9.73 -4.68 6.05
CA ILE A 68 -8.91 -5.38 5.05
C ILE A 68 -7.49 -4.79 5.05
N ILE A 69 -7.34 -3.47 4.89
CA ILE A 69 -6.02 -2.83 4.87
C ILE A 69 -5.27 -3.06 6.18
N SER A 70 -5.93 -2.95 7.33
CA SER A 70 -5.27 -3.19 8.61
C SER A 70 -4.66 -4.60 8.68
N THR A 71 -5.39 -5.61 8.22
CA THR A 71 -4.92 -7.00 8.20
C THR A 71 -3.75 -7.18 7.26
N GLU A 72 -3.84 -6.61 6.04
CA GLU A 72 -2.78 -6.72 5.04
C GLU A 72 -1.53 -5.89 5.43
N ASN A 73 -1.71 -4.75 6.11
CA ASN A 73 -0.62 -3.96 6.68
C ASN A 73 0.19 -4.75 7.71
N ASP A 74 -0.47 -5.54 8.56
CA ASP A 74 0.22 -6.34 9.58
C ASP A 74 1.04 -7.46 8.93
N LYS A 75 0.49 -8.10 7.88
CA LYS A 75 1.24 -9.07 7.07
C LYS A 75 2.44 -8.41 6.37
N TYR A 76 2.22 -7.24 5.76
CA TYR A 76 3.27 -6.48 5.09
C TYR A 76 4.45 -6.23 6.03
N LEU A 77 4.18 -5.78 7.25
CA LEU A 77 5.24 -5.48 8.24
C LEU A 77 6.10 -6.71 8.54
N ILE A 78 5.46 -7.86 8.78
CA ILE A 78 6.15 -9.12 9.10
C ILE A 78 7.02 -9.57 7.93
N ILE A 79 6.46 -9.56 6.72
CA ILE A 79 7.17 -9.96 5.50
C ILE A 79 8.36 -9.03 5.25
N ASN A 80 8.16 -7.72 5.39
CA ASN A 80 9.19 -6.72 5.14
C ASN A 80 10.37 -6.85 6.12
N GLN A 81 10.13 -7.25 7.37
CA GLN A 81 11.20 -7.54 8.33
C GLN A 81 12.03 -8.76 7.92
N LYS A 82 11.40 -9.81 7.39
CA LYS A 82 12.12 -10.99 6.88
C LYS A 82 13.01 -10.60 5.69
N ILE A 83 12.44 -9.87 4.73
CA ILE A 83 13.13 -9.36 3.54
C ILE A 83 14.37 -8.54 3.94
N GLU A 84 14.23 -7.61 4.90
CA GLU A 84 15.33 -6.77 5.38
C GLU A 84 16.49 -7.62 5.91
N ASN A 85 16.20 -8.55 6.82
CA ASN A 85 17.21 -9.43 7.42
C ASN A 85 17.90 -10.29 6.36
N SER A 86 17.15 -10.85 5.42
CA SER A 86 17.69 -11.67 4.33
C SER A 86 18.57 -10.86 3.38
N LEU A 87 18.16 -9.64 3.00
CA LEU A 87 18.94 -8.75 2.14
C LEU A 87 20.27 -8.35 2.79
N GLU A 88 20.22 -7.95 4.07
CA GLU A 88 21.41 -7.56 4.81
C GLU A 88 22.40 -8.71 4.92
N PHE A 89 21.91 -9.92 5.24
CA PHE A 89 22.75 -11.11 5.31
C PHE A 89 23.38 -11.45 3.96
N ILE A 90 22.57 -11.56 2.89
CA ILE A 90 23.07 -11.92 1.56
C ILE A 90 24.15 -10.94 1.10
N ILE A 91 23.90 -9.64 1.21
CA ILE A 91 24.82 -8.62 0.71
C ILE A 91 26.11 -8.57 1.55
N SER A 92 25.98 -8.60 2.88
CA SER A 92 27.12 -8.46 3.78
C SER A 92 28.05 -9.67 3.76
N PHE A 93 27.53 -10.87 3.52
CA PHE A 93 28.31 -12.11 3.54
C PHE A 93 28.59 -12.72 2.16
N GLN A 94 28.09 -12.12 1.06
CA GLN A 94 28.42 -12.60 -0.29
C GLN A 94 29.94 -12.55 -0.57
N GLU A 95 30.54 -13.68 -0.91
CA GLU A 95 31.88 -13.75 -1.47
C GLU A 95 31.78 -14.12 -2.96
N PHE A 96 32.67 -13.56 -3.78
CA PHE A 96 32.69 -13.82 -5.23
C PHE A 96 33.82 -14.79 -5.54
N LYS A 97 33.48 -16.02 -5.91
CA LYS A 97 34.47 -17.05 -6.28
C LYS A 97 34.94 -16.91 -7.72
N ASN A 98 34.10 -16.31 -8.58
CA ASN A 98 34.37 -16.14 -10.00
C ASN A 98 33.65 -14.89 -10.57
N LYS A 99 33.91 -14.59 -11.84
CA LYS A 99 33.32 -13.44 -12.54
C LYS A 99 31.80 -13.59 -12.74
N ASP A 100 31.30 -14.81 -12.95
CA ASP A 100 29.89 -15.05 -13.21
C ASP A 100 29.03 -14.73 -11.98
N GLU A 101 29.47 -15.17 -10.79
CA GLU A 101 28.83 -14.84 -9.50
C GLU A 101 28.80 -13.31 -9.26
N ARG A 102 29.89 -12.61 -9.61
CA ARG A 102 29.96 -11.15 -9.47
C ARG A 102 29.00 -10.44 -10.44
N GLU A 103 28.90 -10.90 -11.68
CA GLU A 103 27.95 -10.35 -12.65
C GLU A 103 26.50 -10.68 -12.30
N GLU A 104 26.21 -11.87 -11.75
CA GLU A 104 24.88 -12.21 -11.24
C GLU A 104 24.48 -11.32 -10.06
N PHE A 105 25.40 -11.11 -9.11
CA PHE A 105 25.16 -10.19 -7.99
C PHE A 105 24.90 -8.77 -8.49
N LYS A 106 25.69 -8.27 -9.46
CA LYS A 106 25.46 -6.97 -10.10
C LYS A 106 24.09 -6.86 -10.76
N LYS A 107 23.63 -7.91 -11.44
CA LYS A 107 22.25 -7.97 -11.97
C LYS A 107 21.21 -7.92 -10.84
N GLY A 108 21.45 -8.62 -9.73
CA GLY A 108 20.60 -8.57 -8.53
C GLY A 108 20.48 -7.16 -7.94
N ILE A 109 21.59 -6.47 -7.76
CA ILE A 109 21.62 -5.06 -7.33
C ILE A 109 20.88 -4.16 -8.34
N GLY A 110 21.01 -4.42 -9.64
CA GLY A 110 20.23 -3.74 -10.68
C GLY A 110 18.71 -3.92 -10.52
N LYS A 111 18.26 -5.13 -10.16
CA LYS A 111 16.84 -5.40 -9.88
C LYS A 111 16.31 -4.62 -8.67
N LEU A 112 17.13 -4.42 -7.64
CA LEU A 112 16.77 -3.59 -6.48
C LEU A 112 16.46 -2.14 -6.88
N ASN A 113 17.22 -1.56 -7.81
CA ASN A 113 16.94 -0.21 -8.33
C ASN A 113 15.59 -0.13 -9.07
N SER A 114 15.27 -1.14 -9.88
CA SER A 114 13.96 -1.19 -10.56
C SER A 114 12.81 -1.35 -9.57
N LEU A 115 13.01 -2.11 -8.49
CA LEU A 115 12.03 -2.29 -7.43
C LEU A 115 11.82 -1.00 -6.63
N GLU A 116 12.89 -0.30 -6.27
CA GLU A 116 12.86 1.00 -5.61
C GLU A 116 11.96 1.99 -6.35
N LYS A 117 12.14 2.12 -7.67
CA LYS A 117 11.34 3.01 -8.52
C LYS A 117 9.86 2.65 -8.53
N LYS A 118 9.53 1.37 -8.68
CA LYS A 118 8.14 0.90 -8.65
C LYS A 118 7.48 1.14 -7.30
N ALA A 119 8.24 1.00 -6.21
CA ALA A 119 7.74 1.29 -4.87
C ALA A 119 7.49 2.80 -4.67
N ASP A 120 8.38 3.67 -5.18
CA ASP A 120 8.16 5.13 -5.20
C ASP A 120 6.89 5.50 -6.00
N GLU A 121 6.66 4.89 -7.17
CA GLU A 121 5.45 5.09 -7.99
C GLU A 121 4.18 4.66 -7.23
N ALA A 122 4.19 3.47 -6.62
CA ALA A 122 3.07 2.96 -5.83
C ALA A 122 2.77 3.88 -4.63
N LYS A 123 3.81 4.37 -3.95
CA LYS A 123 3.68 5.33 -2.85
C LYS A 123 2.97 6.61 -3.30
N PHE A 124 3.33 7.15 -4.47
CA PHE A 124 2.71 8.36 -4.99
C PHE A 124 1.21 8.19 -5.25
N SER A 125 0.81 7.05 -5.82
CA SER A 125 -0.60 6.71 -6.03
C SER A 125 -1.36 6.60 -4.70
N LEU A 126 -0.77 5.96 -3.69
CA LEU A 126 -1.37 5.84 -2.36
C LEU A 126 -1.48 7.19 -1.64
N LEU A 127 -0.49 8.07 -1.77
CA LEU A 127 -0.56 9.44 -1.25
C LEU A 127 -1.71 10.21 -1.86
N SER A 128 -1.90 10.10 -3.18
CA SER A 128 -3.01 10.76 -3.88
C SER A 128 -4.37 10.26 -3.38
N PHE A 129 -4.48 8.94 -3.14
CA PHE A 129 -5.68 8.33 -2.57
C PHE A 129 -5.93 8.74 -1.11
N TYR A 130 -4.87 8.75 -0.28
CA TYR A 130 -4.92 9.23 1.10
C TYR A 130 -5.43 10.67 1.18
N GLU A 131 -4.89 11.58 0.37
CA GLU A 131 -5.33 12.97 0.34
C GLU A 131 -6.78 13.09 -0.13
N SER A 132 -7.22 12.26 -1.08
CA SER A 132 -8.62 12.23 -1.53
C SER A 132 -9.57 11.84 -0.40
N ILE A 133 -9.23 10.82 0.40
CA ILE A 133 -10.03 10.41 1.56
C ILE A 133 -10.02 11.49 2.65
N LYS A 134 -8.85 12.04 2.97
CA LYS A 134 -8.69 13.00 4.07
C LYS A 134 -9.44 14.31 3.82
N ASN A 135 -9.56 14.71 2.55
CA ASN A 135 -10.28 15.92 2.14
C ASN A 135 -11.79 15.72 1.97
N LEU A 136 -12.30 14.52 2.29
CA LEU A 136 -13.75 14.30 2.32
C LEU A 136 -14.43 15.23 3.34
N PRO A 137 -15.60 15.80 2.99
CA PRO A 137 -16.29 16.74 3.86
C PRO A 137 -16.72 16.07 5.16
N LYS A 138 -16.67 16.82 6.26
CA LYS A 138 -17.19 16.36 7.54
C LYS A 138 -18.71 16.25 7.50
N MET A 139 -19.24 15.15 8.01
CA MET A 139 -20.67 14.87 8.09
C MET A 139 -21.03 14.33 9.49
N GLU A 140 -21.81 13.25 9.57
CA GLU A 140 -22.18 12.60 10.82
C GLU A 140 -20.99 11.87 11.47
N LYS A 141 -21.07 11.63 12.79
CA LYS A 141 -20.00 11.03 13.59
C LYS A 141 -19.47 9.72 13.01
N THR A 142 -20.34 8.83 12.53
CA THR A 142 -19.96 7.55 11.94
C THR A 142 -19.13 7.73 10.67
N TRP A 143 -19.53 8.65 9.79
CA TRP A 143 -18.77 9.00 8.59
C TRP A 143 -17.39 9.55 8.93
N ASN A 144 -17.34 10.55 9.82
CA ASN A 144 -16.07 11.17 10.21
C ASN A 144 -15.10 10.14 10.82
N ARG A 145 -15.63 9.20 11.62
CA ARG A 145 -14.86 8.10 12.19
C ARG A 145 -14.33 7.16 11.10
N ALA A 146 -15.17 6.73 10.17
CA ALA A 146 -14.78 5.84 9.09
C ALA A 146 -13.67 6.47 8.23
N VAL A 147 -13.86 7.70 7.77
CA VAL A 147 -12.86 8.47 7.01
C VAL A 147 -11.53 8.56 7.76
N TYR A 148 -11.57 8.92 9.05
CA TYR A 148 -10.37 9.01 9.88
C TYR A 148 -9.63 7.67 9.96
N LEU A 149 -10.33 6.60 10.33
CA LEU A 149 -9.71 5.29 10.51
C LEU A 149 -9.15 4.74 9.19
N THR A 150 -9.89 4.86 8.09
CA THR A 150 -9.41 4.45 6.77
C THR A 150 -8.16 5.25 6.37
N SER A 151 -8.19 6.58 6.49
CA SER A 151 -7.04 7.43 6.15
C SER A 151 -5.80 7.08 7.00
N SER A 152 -6.00 6.74 8.28
CA SER A 152 -4.93 6.30 9.17
C SER A 152 -4.27 5.01 8.70
N GLU A 153 -5.06 4.03 8.24
CA GLU A 153 -4.53 2.75 7.74
C GLU A 153 -3.84 2.88 6.39
N VAL A 154 -4.35 3.73 5.49
CA VAL A 154 -3.65 4.05 4.23
C VAL A 154 -2.33 4.76 4.52
N ASN A 155 -2.30 5.70 5.47
CA ASN A 155 -1.05 6.36 5.88
C ASN A 155 -0.06 5.36 6.52
N ARG A 156 -0.54 4.38 7.28
CA ARG A 156 0.29 3.31 7.83
C ARG A 156 0.96 2.49 6.72
N LEU A 157 0.22 2.14 5.66
CA LEU A 157 0.76 1.46 4.49
C LEU A 157 1.83 2.30 3.78
N ILE A 158 1.56 3.59 3.54
CA ILE A 158 2.51 4.52 2.92
C ILE A 158 3.84 4.53 3.70
N ASN A 159 3.77 4.61 5.02
CA ASN A 159 4.95 4.57 5.88
C ASN A 159 5.71 3.23 5.80
N TYR A 160 5.02 2.11 5.59
CA TYR A 160 5.69 0.83 5.40
C TYR A 160 6.40 0.73 4.06
N ILE A 161 5.76 1.20 2.98
CA ILE A 161 6.39 1.28 1.66
C ILE A 161 7.63 2.18 1.72
N ASP A 162 7.57 3.30 2.46
CA ASP A 162 8.73 4.17 2.68
C ASP A 162 9.90 3.48 3.37
N LYS A 163 9.62 2.61 4.35
CA LYS A 163 10.63 1.78 4.99
C LYS A 163 11.24 0.79 4.00
N THR A 164 10.41 0.13 3.19
CA THR A 164 10.87 -0.81 2.14
C THR A 164 11.77 -0.11 1.12
N ILE A 165 11.39 1.06 0.62
CA ILE A 165 12.22 1.89 -0.27
C ILE A 165 13.57 2.18 0.39
N SER A 166 13.55 2.60 1.66
CA SER A 166 14.78 2.92 2.40
C SER A 166 15.68 1.69 2.60
N GLN A 167 15.11 0.52 2.87
CA GLN A 167 15.82 -0.74 3.01
C GLN A 167 16.46 -1.16 1.68
N ILE A 168 15.70 -1.13 0.58
CA ILE A 168 16.19 -1.44 -0.78
C ILE A 168 17.35 -0.50 -1.16
N ARG A 169 17.22 0.81 -0.89
CA ARG A 169 18.29 1.79 -1.12
C ARG A 169 19.56 1.44 -0.36
N ARG A 170 19.44 1.11 0.94
CA ARG A 170 20.60 0.72 1.77
C ARG A 170 21.26 -0.56 1.24
N ALA A 171 20.47 -1.59 0.95
CA ALA A 171 20.93 -2.84 0.36
C ALA A 171 21.70 -2.58 -0.94
N ARG A 172 21.13 -1.78 -1.85
CA ARG A 172 21.77 -1.39 -3.11
C ARG A 172 23.12 -0.71 -2.90
N ILE A 173 23.19 0.32 -2.03
CA ILE A 173 24.42 1.05 -1.74
C ILE A 173 25.50 0.12 -1.18
N THR A 174 25.14 -0.76 -0.24
CA THR A 174 26.08 -1.74 0.34
C THR A 174 26.58 -2.72 -0.72
N GLY A 175 25.69 -3.23 -1.57
CA GLY A 175 26.05 -4.12 -2.68
C GLY A 175 26.96 -3.46 -3.72
N GLU A 176 26.67 -2.20 -4.09
CA GLU A 176 27.52 -1.43 -5.01
C GLU A 176 28.92 -1.18 -4.45
N LYS A 177 29.05 -0.92 -3.14
CA LYS A 177 30.36 -0.81 -2.48
C LYS A 177 31.11 -2.14 -2.54
N LYS A 178 30.42 -3.25 -2.30
CA LYS A 178 31.01 -4.58 -2.32
C LYS A 178 31.44 -5.03 -3.70
N LEU A 179 30.77 -4.57 -4.74
CA LEU A 179 31.22 -4.76 -6.12
C LEU A 179 32.48 -3.96 -6.48
N LYS A 180 32.84 -2.92 -5.72
CA LYS A 180 34.04 -2.10 -5.98
C LYS A 180 35.28 -2.57 -5.21
N GLY A 181 35.09 -3.21 -4.06
CA GLY A 181 36.14 -3.93 -3.34
C GLY A 181 36.52 -5.22 -4.06
#